data_AF-A0A2N3CM99-F1
#
_entry.id   AF-A0A2N3CM99-F1
#
_cell.length_a   1.000
_cell.length_b   1.000
_cell.length_c   1.000
_cell.angle_alpha   90.00
_cell.angle_beta   90.00
_cell.angle_gamma   90.00
#
_symmetry.space_group_name_H-M   'P 1'
#
loop_
_entity.id
_entity.type
_entity.pdbx_description
1 polymer ?
#
loop_
_entity_poly.entity_id
_entity_poly.type
_entity_poly.pdbx_seq_one_letter_code
_entity_poly.pdbx_strand_id
1 'polypeptide(L)'
;RIVTALERHYAAFDGLNLTWETLEGIAKHNGPVAPPLPAALADYAARHDLELHTHASAEAQVAAIADDIAYNNHDLLDGLYAGLFTDKEAAALPLVGDAYAEVDRRYPGTDPIRRRHEALRRVFGAMVGDVLEEGRRRLAAAAPRDAAALRTLGHPVVGFSDGLRVQLAQIRTFLFARMYRAPA
;
A
#
# COMPACT_ATOMS: atom_id res chain seq x y z
N ARG A 1 -9.29 -18.79 4.21
CA ARG A 1 -9.07 -20.21 3.86
C ARG A 1 -7.74 -20.74 4.38
N ILE A 2 -6.60 -20.21 3.95
CA ILE A 2 -5.27 -20.72 4.36
C ILE A 2 -5.13 -20.69 5.88
N VAL A 3 -5.17 -19.48 6.46
CA VAL A 3 -4.93 -19.24 7.90
C VAL A 3 -6.04 -19.77 8.83
N THR A 4 -7.16 -20.25 8.27
CA THR A 4 -8.35 -20.64 9.03
C THR A 4 -8.70 -22.13 8.90
N ALA A 5 -8.03 -22.88 8.03
CA ALA A 5 -8.40 -24.27 7.72
C ALA A 5 -7.28 -25.11 7.07
N LEU A 6 -6.44 -24.54 6.20
CA LEU A 6 -5.45 -25.35 5.47
C LEU A 6 -4.15 -25.53 6.23
N GLU A 7 -3.75 -24.52 7.01
CA GLU A 7 -2.58 -24.64 7.88
C GLU A 7 -2.83 -25.64 9.00
N ARG A 8 -1.89 -26.56 9.24
CA ARG A 8 -2.04 -27.67 10.20
C ARG A 8 -0.80 -27.84 11.07
N HIS A 9 -0.41 -26.75 11.73
CA HIS A 9 0.73 -26.74 12.64
C HIS A 9 0.38 -27.16 14.08
N TYR A 10 -0.90 -27.19 14.43
CA TYR A 10 -1.38 -27.46 15.78
C TYR A 10 -2.20 -28.75 15.83
N ALA A 11 -1.96 -29.61 16.83
CA ALA A 11 -2.62 -30.90 16.93
C ALA A 11 -4.11 -30.82 17.30
N ALA A 12 -4.54 -29.72 17.93
CA ALA A 12 -5.89 -29.57 18.47
C ALA A 12 -6.88 -28.92 17.50
N PHE A 13 -6.42 -28.25 16.46
CA PHE A 13 -7.26 -27.51 15.52
C PHE A 13 -6.56 -27.26 14.18
N ASP A 14 -7.37 -27.11 13.12
CA ASP A 14 -6.94 -26.60 11.83
C ASP A 14 -6.84 -25.06 11.86
N GLY A 15 -5.94 -24.48 11.06
CA GLY A 15 -5.66 -23.05 10.98
C GLY A 15 -4.57 -22.56 11.94
N LEU A 16 -4.42 -21.24 12.02
CA LEU A 16 -3.37 -20.57 12.79
C LEU A 16 -3.86 -19.94 14.11
N ASN A 17 -5.16 -20.06 14.42
CA ASN A 17 -5.79 -19.45 15.60
C ASN A 17 -5.45 -17.96 15.76
N LEU A 18 -5.55 -17.21 14.66
CA LEU A 18 -5.31 -15.77 14.67
C LEU A 18 -6.43 -15.04 15.41
N THR A 19 -6.08 -13.87 15.97
CA THR A 19 -7.05 -12.96 16.59
C THR A 19 -8.11 -12.50 15.57
N TRP A 20 -9.27 -12.09 16.08
CA TRP A 20 -10.36 -11.61 15.25
C TRP A 20 -9.93 -10.42 14.40
N GLU A 21 -9.19 -9.46 14.97
CA GLU A 21 -8.72 -8.25 14.30
C GLU A 21 -7.75 -8.55 13.16
N THR A 22 -6.93 -9.60 13.29
CA THR A 22 -6.02 -10.01 12.21
C THR A 22 -6.81 -10.60 11.05
N LEU A 23 -7.82 -11.43 11.35
CA LEU A 23 -8.66 -12.04 10.31
C LEU A 23 -9.57 -11.02 9.63
N GLU A 24 -10.11 -10.09 10.42
CA GLU A 24 -10.82 -8.91 9.95
C GLU A 24 -9.94 -8.10 8.98
N GLY A 25 -8.73 -7.76 9.40
CA GLY A 25 -7.79 -6.99 8.58
C GLY A 25 -7.50 -7.67 7.26
N ILE A 26 -7.20 -8.98 7.27
CA ILE A 26 -7.00 -9.75 6.03
C ILE A 26 -8.24 -9.69 5.13
N ALA A 27 -9.44 -9.83 5.68
CA ALA A 27 -10.67 -9.85 4.91
C ALA A 27 -11.04 -8.48 4.31
N LYS A 28 -10.79 -7.38 5.05
CA LYS A 28 -11.33 -6.04 4.75
C LYS A 28 -10.26 -4.97 4.50
N HIS A 29 -8.99 -5.33 4.30
CA HIS A 29 -7.90 -4.34 4.11
C HIS A 29 -8.15 -3.36 2.94
N ASN A 30 -8.94 -3.74 1.93
CA ASN A 30 -9.35 -2.88 0.81
C ASN A 30 -10.71 -2.18 1.02
N GLY A 31 -11.27 -2.24 2.23
CA GLY A 31 -12.58 -1.72 2.57
C GLY A 31 -13.66 -2.80 2.77
N PRO A 32 -14.93 -2.38 2.94
CA PRO A 32 -16.06 -3.29 3.09
C PRO A 32 -16.19 -4.27 1.91
N VAL A 33 -16.57 -5.51 2.21
CA VAL A 33 -16.76 -6.58 1.23
C VAL A 33 -18.25 -6.81 1.03
N ALA A 34 -18.76 -6.40 -0.14
CA ALA A 34 -20.16 -6.60 -0.50
C ALA A 34 -20.41 -8.00 -1.08
N PRO A 35 -21.64 -8.55 -0.95
CA PRO A 35 -22.04 -9.76 -1.66
C PRO A 35 -21.97 -9.60 -3.20
N PRO A 36 -21.76 -10.69 -3.97
CA PRO A 36 -21.60 -12.07 -3.49
C PRO A 36 -20.23 -12.31 -2.86
N LEU A 37 -20.22 -12.93 -1.68
CA LEU A 37 -18.99 -13.24 -0.96
C LEU A 37 -18.30 -14.47 -1.58
N PRO A 38 -16.95 -14.48 -1.68
CA PRO A 38 -16.22 -15.70 -1.98
C PRO A 38 -16.58 -16.81 -0.99
N ALA A 39 -16.80 -18.04 -1.47
CA ALA A 39 -17.31 -19.15 -0.65
C ALA A 39 -16.52 -19.33 0.66
N ALA A 40 -15.19 -19.37 0.59
CA ALA A 40 -14.36 -19.55 1.77
C ALA A 40 -14.42 -18.38 2.79
N LEU A 41 -14.76 -17.16 2.34
CA LEU A 41 -14.99 -16.02 3.22
C LEU A 41 -16.38 -16.11 3.86
N ALA A 42 -17.40 -16.47 3.07
CA ALA A 42 -18.75 -16.70 3.58
C ALA A 42 -18.78 -17.79 4.65
N ASP A 43 -18.13 -18.93 4.39
CA ASP A 43 -18.03 -20.06 5.32
C ASP A 43 -17.33 -19.70 6.64
N TYR A 44 -16.35 -18.80 6.59
CA TYR A 44 -15.66 -18.33 7.79
C TYR A 44 -16.49 -17.28 8.53
N ALA A 45 -17.03 -16.29 7.82
CA ALA A 45 -17.84 -15.22 8.39
C ALA A 45 -19.13 -15.73 9.06
N ALA A 46 -19.68 -16.86 8.61
CA ALA A 46 -20.81 -17.53 9.26
C ALA A 46 -20.47 -18.11 10.64
N ARG A 47 -19.18 -18.36 10.93
CA ARG A 47 -18.70 -18.86 12.24
C ARG A 47 -18.29 -17.73 13.17
N HIS A 48 -17.60 -16.73 12.62
CA HIS A 48 -17.18 -15.53 13.33
C HIS A 48 -17.50 -14.33 12.44
N ASP A 49 -18.47 -13.51 12.85
CA ASP A 49 -18.83 -12.32 12.08
C ASP A 49 -17.64 -11.36 12.03
N LEU A 50 -17.10 -11.13 10.82
CA LEU A 50 -15.98 -10.21 10.57
C LEU A 50 -16.45 -8.79 10.25
N GLU A 51 -17.75 -8.50 10.42
CA GLU A 51 -18.36 -7.21 10.14
C GLU A 51 -18.02 -6.73 8.72
N LEU A 52 -18.24 -7.59 7.72
CA LEU A 52 -17.80 -7.37 6.33
C LEU A 52 -18.33 -6.08 5.69
N HIS A 53 -19.38 -5.51 6.26
CA HIS A 53 -20.00 -4.27 5.79
C HIS A 53 -19.34 -2.99 6.35
N THR A 54 -18.39 -3.10 7.28
CA THR A 54 -17.65 -1.97 7.87
C THR A 54 -16.22 -1.88 7.31
N HIS A 55 -15.54 -0.75 7.54
CA HIS A 55 -14.11 -0.64 7.21
C HIS A 55 -13.26 -1.48 8.18
N ALA A 56 -12.02 -1.79 7.80
CA ALA A 56 -11.07 -2.44 8.70
C ALA A 56 -10.48 -1.45 9.72
N SER A 57 -9.79 -1.97 10.74
CA SER A 57 -9.00 -1.15 11.68
C SER A 57 -7.98 -0.24 10.99
N ALA A 58 -7.52 0.79 11.68
CA ALA A 58 -6.47 1.68 11.14
C ALA A 58 -5.18 0.91 10.86
N GLU A 59 -4.82 -0.06 11.70
CA GLU A 59 -3.65 -0.92 11.52
C GLU A 59 -3.76 -1.78 10.25
N ALA A 60 -4.94 -2.33 9.96
CA ALA A 60 -5.17 -3.06 8.72
C ALA A 60 -5.07 -2.14 7.49
N GLN A 61 -5.55 -0.90 7.60
CA GLN A 61 -5.38 0.10 6.54
C GLN A 61 -3.90 0.49 6.34
N VAL A 62 -3.11 0.58 7.42
CA VAL A 62 -1.65 0.76 7.35
C VAL A 62 -0.98 -0.41 6.66
N ALA A 63 -1.36 -1.66 6.99
CA ALA A 63 -0.83 -2.84 6.33
C ALA A 63 -1.13 -2.83 4.82
N ALA A 64 -2.35 -2.44 4.43
CA ALA A 64 -2.76 -2.31 3.04
C ALA A 64 -1.91 -1.28 2.27
N ILE A 65 -1.80 -0.06 2.80
CA ILE A 65 -1.07 1.02 2.11
C ILE A 65 0.44 0.76 2.08
N ALA A 66 0.98 0.01 3.04
CA ALA A 66 2.39 -0.36 3.04
C ALA A 66 2.76 -1.25 1.84
N ASP A 67 1.86 -2.15 1.43
CA ASP A 67 2.04 -2.98 0.24
C ASP A 67 2.04 -2.13 -1.03
N ASP A 68 1.09 -1.19 -1.15
CA ASP A 68 1.04 -0.21 -2.24
C ASP A 68 2.35 0.60 -2.35
N ILE A 69 2.89 1.09 -1.23
CA ILE A 69 4.17 1.82 -1.20
C ILE A 69 5.33 0.92 -1.67
N ALA A 70 5.41 -0.29 -1.13
CA ALA A 70 6.46 -1.24 -1.46
C ALA A 70 6.45 -1.59 -2.95
N TYR A 71 5.28 -1.89 -3.50
CA TYR A 71 5.10 -2.27 -4.91
C TYR A 71 5.54 -1.15 -5.86
N ASN A 72 5.06 0.08 -5.65
CA ASN A 72 5.43 1.22 -6.52
C ASN A 72 6.95 1.50 -6.50
N ASN A 73 7.58 1.38 -5.34
CA ASN A 73 9.02 1.62 -5.22
C ASN A 73 9.85 0.49 -5.83
N HIS A 74 9.45 -0.77 -5.64
CA HIS A 74 10.16 -1.92 -6.22
C HIS A 74 10.05 -1.94 -7.74
N ASP A 75 8.87 -1.69 -8.33
CA ASP A 75 8.73 -1.68 -9.79
C ASP A 75 9.60 -0.61 -10.47
N LEU A 76 9.71 0.58 -9.86
CA LEU A 76 10.60 1.63 -10.35
C LEU A 76 12.06 1.18 -10.31
N LEU A 77 12.48 0.56 -9.20
CA LEU A 77 13.84 0.07 -9.03
C LEU A 77 14.17 -1.05 -10.03
N ASP A 78 13.28 -2.03 -10.15
CA ASP A 78 13.43 -3.18 -11.04
C ASP A 78 13.45 -2.74 -12.50
N GLY A 79 12.57 -1.83 -12.90
CA GLY A 79 12.56 -1.28 -14.26
C GLY A 79 13.86 -0.53 -14.62
N LEU A 80 14.42 0.23 -13.68
CA LEU A 80 15.70 0.93 -13.86
C LEU A 80 16.90 -0.03 -13.89
N TYR A 81 16.86 -1.13 -13.14
CA TYR A 81 17.92 -2.14 -13.16
C TYR A 81 17.86 -3.04 -14.38
N ALA A 82 16.66 -3.39 -14.83
CA ALA A 82 16.45 -4.12 -16.08
C ALA A 82 16.70 -3.25 -17.32
N GLY A 83 16.91 -1.94 -17.16
CA GLY A 83 17.17 -1.02 -18.26
C GLY A 83 15.95 -0.78 -19.16
N LEU A 84 14.74 -1.04 -18.66
CA LEU A 84 13.48 -0.84 -19.39
C LEU A 84 13.19 0.66 -19.65
N PHE A 85 13.78 1.50 -18.82
CA PHE A 85 13.81 2.95 -18.98
C PHE A 85 15.03 3.52 -18.25
N THR A 86 15.42 4.73 -18.63
CA THR A 86 16.57 5.43 -18.07
C THR A 86 16.19 6.29 -16.86
N ASP A 87 17.18 6.69 -16.04
CA ASP A 87 16.98 7.63 -14.94
C ASP A 87 16.38 8.97 -15.43
N LYS A 88 16.75 9.39 -16.64
CA LYS A 88 16.21 10.60 -17.28
C LYS A 88 14.72 10.48 -17.58
N GLU A 89 14.28 9.33 -18.08
CA GLU A 89 12.86 9.08 -18.35
C GLU A 89 12.05 8.93 -17.07
N ALA A 90 12.59 8.25 -16.07
CA ALA A 90 11.97 8.18 -14.74
C ALA A 90 11.84 9.57 -14.10
N ALA A 91 12.88 10.41 -14.20
CA ALA A 91 12.89 11.77 -13.66
C ALA A 91 11.91 12.72 -14.37
N ALA A 92 11.28 12.32 -15.48
CA ALA A 92 10.20 13.10 -16.09
C ALA A 92 8.87 12.99 -15.30
N LEU A 93 8.74 12.00 -14.43
CA LEU A 93 7.60 11.86 -13.52
C LEU A 93 7.77 12.83 -12.35
N PRO A 94 6.76 13.65 -11.98
CA PRO A 94 6.92 14.71 -10.98
C PRO A 94 7.54 14.24 -9.66
N LEU A 95 6.95 13.23 -9.01
CA LEU A 95 7.44 12.69 -7.73
C LEU A 95 8.89 12.20 -7.80
N VAL A 96 9.26 11.56 -8.91
CA VAL A 96 10.60 10.98 -9.11
C VAL A 96 11.60 12.06 -9.49
N GLY A 97 11.20 13.00 -10.34
CA GLY A 97 11.99 14.15 -10.77
C GLY A 97 12.36 15.05 -9.61
N ASP A 98 11.40 15.36 -8.73
CA ASP A 98 11.62 16.16 -7.52
C ASP A 98 12.67 15.50 -6.61
N ALA A 99 12.58 14.17 -6.45
CA ALA A 99 13.55 13.41 -5.67
C ALA A 99 14.96 13.45 -6.30
N TYR A 100 15.08 13.30 -7.62
CA TYR A 100 16.36 13.42 -8.33
C TYR A 100 16.95 14.83 -8.22
N ALA A 101 16.12 15.86 -8.40
CA ALA A 101 16.54 17.25 -8.29
C ALA A 101 17.04 17.58 -6.87
N GLU A 102 16.39 17.04 -5.83
CA GLU A 102 16.86 17.20 -4.46
C GLU A 102 18.23 16.55 -4.24
N VAL A 103 18.43 15.33 -4.75
CA VAL A 103 19.72 14.63 -4.67
C VAL A 103 20.81 15.42 -5.38
N ASP A 104 20.55 15.90 -6.59
CA ASP A 104 21.53 16.66 -7.38
C ASP A 104 21.94 17.97 -6.69
N ARG A 105 20.98 18.64 -6.06
CA ARG A 105 21.23 19.85 -5.26
C ARG A 105 22.05 19.55 -4.01
N ARG A 106 21.76 18.45 -3.32
CA ARG A 106 22.39 18.12 -2.02
C ARG A 106 23.75 17.45 -2.18
N TYR A 107 23.95 16.72 -3.27
CA TYR A 107 25.16 15.95 -3.55
C TYR A 107 25.64 16.18 -4.99
N PRO A 108 26.17 17.37 -5.32
CA PRO A 108 26.66 17.66 -6.67
C PRO A 108 27.76 16.67 -7.08
N GLY A 109 27.66 16.14 -8.30
CA GLY A 109 28.65 15.21 -8.87
C GLY A 109 28.64 13.80 -8.25
N THR A 110 27.59 13.42 -7.52
CA THR A 110 27.47 12.07 -6.97
C THR A 110 27.43 11.03 -8.10
N ASP A 111 28.00 9.86 -7.83
CA ASP A 111 28.01 8.72 -8.76
C ASP A 111 26.57 8.34 -9.19
N PRO A 112 26.32 8.01 -10.49
CA PRO A 112 24.98 7.70 -10.99
C PRO A 112 24.23 6.59 -10.22
N ILE A 113 24.93 5.56 -9.74
CA ILE A 113 24.29 4.47 -8.99
C ILE A 113 23.81 4.98 -7.64
N ARG A 114 24.67 5.70 -6.91
CA ARG A 114 24.29 6.35 -5.63
C ARG A 114 23.19 7.38 -5.83
N ARG A 115 23.24 8.14 -6.93
CA ARG A 115 22.22 9.13 -7.30
C ARG A 115 20.85 8.47 -7.40
N ARG A 116 20.76 7.35 -8.13
CA ARG A 116 19.53 6.55 -8.28
C ARG A 116 19.00 6.07 -6.94
N HIS A 117 19.84 5.44 -6.12
CA HIS A 117 19.43 4.92 -4.81
C HIS A 117 18.90 6.02 -3.90
N GLU A 118 19.60 7.15 -3.83
CA GLU A 118 19.21 8.29 -3.01
C GLU A 118 17.91 8.93 -3.48
N ALA A 119 17.65 8.96 -4.79
CA ALA A 119 16.41 9.46 -5.36
C ALA A 119 15.23 8.54 -5.04
N LEU A 120 15.37 7.23 -5.30
CA LEU A 120 14.30 6.26 -5.02
C LEU A 120 13.99 6.16 -3.51
N ARG A 121 15.01 6.25 -2.65
CA ARG A 121 14.83 6.36 -1.20
C ARG A 121 13.99 7.57 -0.80
N ARG A 122 14.14 8.70 -1.50
CA ARG A 122 13.33 9.92 -1.27
C ARG A 122 11.91 9.78 -1.80
N VAL A 123 11.71 9.13 -2.94
CA VAL A 123 10.37 8.78 -3.44
C VAL A 123 9.62 7.95 -2.40
N PHE A 124 10.25 6.89 -1.87
CA PHE A 124 9.70 6.10 -0.77
C PHE A 124 9.38 6.96 0.47
N GLY A 125 10.33 7.82 0.88
CA GLY A 125 10.15 8.73 2.00
C GLY A 125 8.99 9.71 1.82
N ALA A 126 8.79 10.23 0.62
CA ALA A 126 7.68 11.12 0.29
C ALA A 126 6.33 10.39 0.36
N MET A 127 6.24 9.14 -0.12
CA MET A 127 5.03 8.32 -0.01
C MET A 127 4.66 8.04 1.45
N VAL A 128 5.63 7.65 2.28
CA VAL A 128 5.42 7.42 3.72
C VAL A 128 5.04 8.72 4.44
N GLY A 129 5.74 9.81 4.14
CA GLY A 129 5.47 11.13 4.71
C GLY A 129 4.03 11.58 4.44
N ASP A 130 3.58 11.46 3.20
CA ASP A 130 2.21 11.80 2.79
C ASP A 130 1.15 10.99 3.55
N VAL A 131 1.33 9.66 3.67
CA VAL A 131 0.39 8.80 4.41
C VAL A 131 0.31 9.20 5.89
N LEU A 132 1.44 9.57 6.51
CA LEU A 132 1.47 10.01 7.90
C LEU A 132 0.78 11.36 8.08
N GLU A 133 1.00 12.32 7.19
CA GLU A 133 0.39 13.64 7.25
C GLU A 133 -1.11 13.57 6.97
N GLU A 134 -1.51 12.90 5.89
CA GLU A 134 -2.90 12.72 5.51
C GLU A 134 -3.68 11.89 6.53
N GLY A 135 -3.05 10.83 7.07
CA GLY A 135 -3.64 10.01 8.13
C GLY A 135 -3.91 10.81 9.39
N ARG A 136 -2.95 11.63 9.84
CA ARG A 136 -3.15 12.55 10.98
C ARG A 136 -4.28 13.54 10.72
N ARG A 137 -4.34 14.10 9.50
CA ARG A 137 -5.39 15.05 9.11
C ARG A 137 -6.77 14.41 9.16
N ARG A 138 -6.94 13.22 8.58
CA ARG A 138 -8.20 12.47 8.57
C ARG A 138 -8.65 12.06 9.97
N LEU A 139 -7.71 11.55 10.78
CA LEU A 139 -7.98 11.17 12.17
C LEU A 139 -8.39 12.38 13.02
N ALA A 140 -7.71 13.51 12.88
CA ALA A 140 -8.05 14.74 13.61
C ALA A 140 -9.43 15.28 13.22
N ALA A 141 -9.78 15.20 11.93
CA ALA A 141 -11.09 15.64 11.45
C ALA A 141 -12.24 14.71 11.89
N ALA A 142 -12.00 13.39 11.90
CA ALA A 142 -13.00 12.39 12.28
C ALA A 142 -13.16 12.23 13.80
N ALA A 143 -12.10 12.47 14.57
CA ALA A 143 -12.04 12.34 16.03
C ALA A 143 -12.73 11.06 16.58
N PRO A 144 -12.37 9.86 16.08
CA PRO A 144 -12.98 8.62 16.56
C PRO A 144 -12.63 8.38 18.03
N ARG A 145 -13.60 7.94 18.82
CA ARG A 145 -13.42 7.69 20.26
C ARG A 145 -12.72 6.37 20.55
N ASP A 146 -12.86 5.41 19.64
CA ASP A 146 -12.34 4.05 19.77
C ASP A 146 -12.21 3.38 18.39
N ALA A 147 -11.71 2.14 18.37
CA ALA A 147 -11.51 1.36 17.16
C ALA A 147 -12.84 0.94 16.49
N ALA A 148 -13.94 0.83 17.23
CA ALA A 148 -15.25 0.51 16.64
C ALA A 148 -15.77 1.70 15.83
N ALA A 149 -15.65 2.92 16.36
CA ALA A 149 -16.00 4.15 15.67
C ALA A 149 -15.23 4.33 14.36
N LEU A 150 -13.97 3.88 14.30
CA LEU A 150 -13.17 3.87 13.06
C LEU A 150 -13.75 2.94 11.99
N ARG A 151 -14.18 1.73 12.37
CA ARG A 151 -14.77 0.75 11.43
C ARG A 151 -16.07 1.26 10.82
N THR A 152 -16.88 1.94 11.61
CA THR A 152 -18.18 2.48 11.18
C THR A 152 -18.11 3.89 10.60
N LEU A 153 -16.91 4.49 10.45
CA LEU A 153 -16.75 5.87 10.00
C LEU A 153 -17.25 6.11 8.56
N GLY A 154 -17.35 5.05 7.76
CA GLY A 154 -17.84 5.09 6.38
C GLY A 154 -16.74 5.37 5.35
N HIS A 155 -15.54 5.76 5.77
CA HIS A 155 -14.38 5.94 4.91
C HIS A 155 -13.07 5.55 5.63
N PRO A 156 -12.00 5.19 4.91
CA PRO A 156 -10.70 4.92 5.53
C PRO A 156 -10.08 6.21 6.08
N VAL A 157 -9.26 6.07 7.12
CA VAL A 157 -8.49 7.17 7.72
C VAL A 157 -7.02 7.12 7.32
N VAL A 158 -6.54 5.99 6.80
CA VAL A 158 -5.18 5.84 6.27
C VAL A 158 -5.23 5.76 4.75
N GLY A 159 -4.32 6.47 4.10
CA GLY A 159 -4.10 6.38 2.66
C GLY A 159 -3.49 7.65 2.12
N PHE A 160 -3.09 7.61 0.85
CA PHE A 160 -2.50 8.76 0.17
C PHE A 160 -3.48 9.94 0.09
N SER A 161 -2.90 11.14 0.11
CA SER A 161 -3.56 12.39 -0.25
C SER A 161 -3.97 12.37 -1.73
N ASP A 162 -4.94 13.20 -2.09
CA ASP A 162 -5.38 13.32 -3.49
C ASP A 162 -4.24 13.79 -4.40
N GLY A 163 -3.37 14.67 -3.89
CA GLY A 163 -2.20 15.17 -4.61
C GLY A 163 -1.20 14.05 -4.93
N LEU A 164 -0.89 13.19 -3.96
CA LEU A 164 0.01 12.07 -4.21
C LEU A 164 -0.64 10.99 -5.07
N ARG A 165 -1.94 10.73 -4.94
CA ARG A 165 -2.68 9.79 -5.80
C ARG A 165 -2.55 10.13 -7.28
N VAL A 166 -2.65 11.40 -7.64
CA VAL A 166 -2.49 11.85 -9.03
C VAL A 166 -1.09 11.53 -9.55
N GLN A 167 -0.05 11.76 -8.74
CA GLN A 167 1.34 11.47 -9.13
C GLN A 167 1.60 9.96 -9.23
N LEU A 168 1.05 9.16 -8.30
CA LEU A 168 1.15 7.69 -8.35
C LEU A 168 0.43 7.11 -9.57
N ALA A 169 -0.69 7.69 -9.98
CA ALA A 169 -1.37 7.28 -11.21
C ALA A 169 -0.47 7.49 -12.44
N GLN A 170 0.27 8.60 -12.51
CA GLN A 170 1.25 8.85 -13.58
C GLN A 170 2.39 7.81 -13.58
N ILE A 171 2.91 7.45 -12.40
CA ILE A 171 3.92 6.40 -12.25
C ILE A 171 3.37 5.05 -12.75
N ARG A 172 2.17 4.65 -12.32
CA ARG A 172 1.55 3.40 -12.79
C ARG A 172 1.34 3.39 -14.30
N THR A 173 0.88 4.49 -14.89
CA THR A 173 0.74 4.61 -16.35
C THR A 173 2.09 4.46 -17.05
N PHE A 174 3.14 5.10 -16.54
CA PHE A 174 4.48 4.99 -17.07
C PHE A 174 5.03 3.56 -16.99
N LEU A 175 4.97 2.94 -15.81
CA LEU A 175 5.41 1.56 -15.60
C LEU A 175 4.63 0.59 -16.49
N PHE A 176 3.32 0.79 -16.65
CA PHE A 176 2.51 -0.03 -17.55
C PHE A 176 2.95 0.06 -19.01
N ALA A 177 3.30 1.27 -19.48
CA ALA A 177 3.81 1.46 -20.83
C ALA A 177 5.21 0.86 -21.03
N ARG A 178 6.08 0.93 -20.02
CA ARG A 178 7.50 0.56 -20.14
C ARG A 178 7.85 -0.86 -19.71
N MET A 179 7.09 -1.44 -18.79
CA MET A 179 7.39 -2.74 -18.18
C MET A 179 6.42 -3.82 -18.65
N TYR A 180 5.11 -3.58 -18.57
CA TYR A 180 4.11 -4.60 -18.87
C TYR A 180 3.72 -4.72 -20.34
N ARG A 181 4.11 -3.74 -21.19
CA ARG A 181 3.91 -3.77 -22.65
C ARG A 181 5.22 -3.75 -23.45
N ALA A 182 6.37 -3.89 -22.80
CA ALA A 182 7.63 -4.02 -23.51
C ALA A 182 7.61 -5.31 -24.36
N PRO A 183 7.98 -5.25 -25.65
CA PRO A 183 8.21 -6.46 -26.42
C PRO A 183 9.37 -7.23 -25.78
N ALA A 184 9.16 -8.54 -25.57
CA ALA A 184 10.18 -9.46 -25.07
C ALA A 184 11.35 -9.59 -26.06
#